data_AF-A0A5Y2FF81-F1
#
_entry.id   AF-A0A5Y2FF81-F1
#
_cell.length_a   1.000
_cell.length_b   1.000
_cell.length_c   1.000
_cell.angle_alpha   90.00
_cell.angle_beta   90.00
_cell.angle_gamma   90.00
#
_symmetry.space_group_name_H-M   'P 1'
#
loop_
_entity.id
_entity.type
_entity.pdbx_description
1 polymer ?
#
loop_
_entity_poly.entity_id
_entity_poly.type
_entity_poly.pdbx_seq_one_letter_code
_entity_poly.pdbx_strand_id
1 'polypeptide(L)' 'MAEITALTELQQMNLDILRLVQSDTAAAEKAIAFVAGSKLNLELFKDQLVLAQGEGTALARAEKAIREAKEALDLFTAGA' A
#
# COMPACT_ATOMS: atom_id res chain seq x y z
N MET A 1 -29.70 -18.80 11.10
CA MET A 1 -28.68 -18.48 10.08
C MET A 1 -27.75 -17.46 10.71
N ALA A 2 -26.44 -17.65 10.65
CA ALA A 2 -25.51 -16.64 11.14
C ALA A 2 -25.47 -15.49 10.11
N GLU A 3 -25.61 -14.25 10.57
CA GLU A 3 -25.43 -13.07 9.71
C GLU A 3 -23.95 -12.91 9.37
N ILE A 4 -23.65 -12.64 8.09
CA ILE A 4 -22.29 -12.37 7.62
C ILE A 4 -22.05 -10.86 7.77
N THR A 5 -21.03 -10.50 8.56
CA THR A 5 -20.59 -9.10 8.69
C THR A 5 -19.82 -8.67 7.43
N ALA A 6 -20.24 -7.58 6.80
CA ALA A 6 -19.54 -7.01 5.65
C ALA A 6 -18.27 -6.24 6.06
N LEU A 7 -17.27 -6.23 5.18
CA LEU A 7 -16.06 -5.41 5.36
C LEU A 7 -16.38 -3.93 5.12
N THR A 8 -15.79 -3.05 5.93
CA THR A 8 -15.76 -1.61 5.63
C THR A 8 -14.81 -1.31 4.47
N GLU A 9 -14.95 -0.15 3.83
CA GLU A 9 -14.04 0.25 2.75
C GLU A 9 -12.57 0.27 3.18
N LEU A 10 -12.30 0.75 4.40
CA LEU A 10 -10.95 0.76 4.96
C LEU A 10 -10.43 -0.66 5.22
N GLN A 11 -11.29 -1.57 5.72
CA GLN A 11 -10.92 -2.97 5.91
C GLN A 11 -10.60 -3.65 4.57
N GLN A 12 -11.40 -3.39 3.53
CA GLN A 12 -11.16 -3.92 2.19
C GLN A 12 -9.83 -3.39 1.63
N MET A 13 -9.56 -2.08 1.76
CA MET A 13 -8.31 -1.47 1.32
C MET A 13 -7.09 -2.09 2.03
N ASN A 14 -7.14 -2.22 3.35
CA ASN A 14 -6.05 -2.81 4.13
C ASN A 14 -5.84 -4.30 3.79
N LEU A 15 -6.92 -5.03 3.51
CA LEU A 15 -6.84 -6.42 3.05
C LEU A 15 -6.18 -6.52 1.67
N ASP A 16 -6.48 -5.59 0.76
CA ASP A 16 -5.85 -5.56 -0.55
C ASP A 16 -4.35 -5.22 -0.46
N ILE A 17 -3.97 -4.28 0.42
CA ILE A 17 -2.56 -3.98 0.71
C ILE A 17 -1.83 -5.22 1.24
N LEU A 18 -2.42 -5.94 2.21
CA LEU A 18 -1.85 -7.17 2.74
C LEU A 18 -1.58 -8.20 1.64
N ARG A 19 -2.52 -8.35 0.69
CA ARG A 19 -2.38 -9.27 -0.45
C ARG A 19 -1.29 -8.81 -1.43
N LEU A 20 -1.17 -7.51 -1.69
CA LEU A 20 -0.15 -6.93 -2.57
C LEU A 20 1.26 -7.24 -2.09
N VAL A 21 1.48 -7.23 -0.78
CA VAL A 21 2.78 -7.52 -0.15
C VAL A 21 2.95 -8.99 0.24
N GLN A 22 2.27 -9.90 -0.47
CA GLN A 22 2.41 -11.35 -0.29
C GLN A 22 2.08 -11.83 1.13
N SER A 23 1.15 -11.15 1.81
CA SER A 23 0.75 -11.41 3.19
C SER A 23 1.86 -11.25 4.23
N ASP A 24 2.96 -10.57 3.90
CA ASP A 24 3.98 -10.17 4.87
C ASP A 24 3.42 -9.06 5.77
N THR A 25 3.25 -9.35 7.06
CA THR A 25 2.58 -8.43 7.99
C THR A 25 3.41 -7.18 8.28
N ALA A 26 4.74 -7.26 8.25
CA ALA A 26 5.61 -6.10 8.46
C ALA A 26 5.60 -5.16 7.24
N ALA A 27 5.59 -5.74 6.04
CA ALA A 27 5.43 -4.99 4.80
C ALA A 27 4.04 -4.32 4.75
N ALA A 28 3.00 -5.06 5.16
CA ALA A 28 1.62 -4.57 5.14
C ALA A 28 1.42 -3.43 6.14
N GLU A 29 1.95 -3.54 7.36
CA GLU A 29 1.87 -2.47 8.36
C GLU A 29 2.45 -1.16 7.84
N LYS A 30 3.65 -1.20 7.23
CA LYS A 30 4.30 -0.02 6.65
C LYS A 30 3.51 0.57 5.48
N ALA A 31 3.01 -0.29 4.59
CA ALA A 31 2.23 0.14 3.44
C ALA A 31 0.87 0.73 3.86
N ILE A 32 0.17 0.13 4.82
CA ILE A 32 -1.08 0.65 5.39
C ILE A 32 -0.83 2.02 6.05
N ALA A 33 0.26 2.17 6.80
CA ALA A 33 0.63 3.45 7.42
C ALA A 33 0.91 4.54 6.38
N PHE A 34 1.53 4.21 5.26
CA PHE A 34 1.75 5.15 4.15
C PHE A 34 0.45 5.49 3.40
N VAL A 35 -0.37 4.49 3.10
CA VAL A 35 -1.62 4.68 2.36
C VAL A 35 -2.63 5.48 3.19
N ALA A 36 -2.75 5.20 4.49
CA ALA A 36 -3.56 5.98 5.43
C ALA A 36 -5.00 6.25 4.95
N GLY A 37 -5.61 5.31 4.21
CA GLY A 37 -6.95 5.46 3.63
C GLY A 37 -7.03 6.32 2.35
N SER A 38 -5.91 6.88 1.87
CA SER A 38 -5.83 7.66 0.63
C SER A 38 -5.75 6.75 -0.58
N LYS A 39 -6.77 6.82 -1.46
CA LYS A 39 -6.75 6.10 -2.75
C LYS A 39 -5.57 6.55 -3.63
N LEU A 40 -5.19 7.84 -3.60
CA LEU A 40 -4.03 8.34 -4.34
C LEU A 40 -2.76 7.64 -3.86
N ASN A 41 -2.53 7.59 -2.55
CA ASN A 41 -1.33 6.96 -1.99
C ASN A 41 -1.31 5.45 -2.28
N LEU A 42 -2.48 4.79 -2.31
CA LEU A 42 -2.59 3.38 -2.68
C LEU A 42 -2.15 3.14 -4.12
N GLU A 43 -2.62 3.94 -5.08
CA GLU A 43 -2.23 3.76 -6.48
C GLU A 43 -0.74 4.06 -6.68
N LEU A 44 -0.21 5.13 -6.08
CA LEU A 44 1.23 5.41 -6.11
C LEU A 44 2.06 4.27 -5.50
N PHE A 45 1.59 3.67 -4.39
CA PHE A 45 2.25 2.51 -3.81
C PHE A 45 2.26 1.31 -4.75
N LYS A 46 1.13 1.01 -5.42
CA LYS A 46 1.02 -0.11 -6.37
C LYS A 46 2.00 0.05 -7.52
N ASP A 47 2.05 1.24 -8.12
CA ASP A 47 2.94 1.52 -9.25
C ASP A 47 4.41 1.31 -8.86
N GLN A 48 4.84 1.85 -7.72
CA GLN A 48 6.23 1.70 -7.27
C GLN A 48 6.54 0.27 -6.78
N LEU A 49 5.55 -0.47 -6.29
CA LEU A 49 5.72 -1.87 -5.91
C LEU A 49 5.98 -2.76 -7.14
N VAL A 50 5.40 -2.44 -8.29
CA VAL A 50 5.69 -3.10 -9.58
C VAL A 50 7.13 -2.82 -10.02
N LEU A 51 7.69 -1.65 -9.72
CA LEU A 51 9.08 -1.32 -10.05
C LEU A 51 10.10 -1.90 -9.05
N ALA A 52 9.65 -2.20 -7.83
CA ALA A 52 10.51 -2.69 -6.76
C ALA A 52 10.88 -4.19 -6.86
N GLN A 53 10.51 -4.91 -7.91
CA GLN A 53 10.67 -6.37 -8.01
C GLN A 53 12.12 -6.88 -7.88
N GLY A 54 13.12 -6.01 -8.08
CA GLY A 54 14.53 -6.31 -7.86
C GLY A 54 14.93 -6.57 -6.39
N GLU A 55 14.10 -6.18 -5.41
CA GLU A 55 14.41 -6.44 -4.00
C GLU A 55 14.12 -7.89 -3.59
N GLY A 56 14.88 -8.41 -2.62
CA GLY A 56 14.84 -9.83 -2.24
C GLY A 56 13.66 -10.26 -1.36
N THR A 57 13.03 -9.33 -0.64
CA THR A 57 11.94 -9.64 0.30
C THR A 57 10.73 -8.73 0.07
N ALA A 58 9.53 -9.18 0.43
CA ALA A 58 8.32 -8.37 0.33
C ALA A 58 8.43 -7.06 1.13
N LEU A 59 9.03 -7.12 2.32
CA LEU A 59 9.34 -5.95 3.13
C LEU A 59 10.25 -4.95 2.41
N ALA A 60 11.37 -5.40 1.84
CA ALA A 60 12.29 -4.51 1.13
C ALA A 60 11.63 -3.88 -0.12
N ARG A 61 10.79 -4.65 -0.84
CA ARG A 61 9.99 -4.12 -1.95
C ARG A 61 9.04 -3.02 -1.49
N ALA A 62 8.30 -3.27 -0.40
CA ALA A 62 7.36 -2.29 0.16
C ALA A 62 8.08 -1.03 0.66
N GLU A 63 9.22 -1.16 1.36
CA GLU A 63 9.99 -0.02 1.84
C GLU A 63 10.52 0.85 0.70
N LYS A 64 11.03 0.22 -0.36
CA LYS A 64 11.45 0.93 -1.57
C LYS A 64 10.25 1.61 -2.24
N ALA A 65 9.15 0.90 -2.45
CA ALA A 65 7.96 1.42 -3.08
C ALA A 65 7.38 2.62 -2.31
N ILE A 66 7.32 2.57 -0.98
CA ILE A 66 6.87 3.68 -0.13
C ILE A 66 7.77 4.91 -0.29
N ARG A 67 9.09 4.73 -0.30
CA ARG A 67 10.04 5.84 -0.47
C ARG A 67 9.84 6.52 -1.81
N GLU A 68 9.82 5.76 -2.90
CA GLU A 68 9.69 6.32 -4.24
C GLU A 68 8.26 6.85 -4.49
N ALA A 69 7.23 6.30 -3.84
CA ALA A 69 5.87 6.79 -3.92
C ALA A 69 5.69 8.14 -3.19
N LYS A 70 6.46 8.40 -2.13
CA LYS A 70 6.51 9.73 -1.48
C LYS A 70 7.10 10.78 -2.40
N GLU A 71 8.17 10.44 -3.14
CA GLU A 71 8.75 11.34 -4.14
C GLU A 71 7.74 11.63 -5.27
N ALA A 72 7.01 10.60 -5.73
CA ALA A 72 5.96 10.78 -6.73
C ALA A 72 4.76 11.59 -6.21
N LEU A 73 4.41 11.46 -4.93
CA LEU A 73 3.29 12.18 -4.30
C LEU A 73 3.49 13.70 -4.37
N ASP A 74 4.74 14.19 -4.33
CA ASP A 74 5.06 15.61 -4.47
C ASP A 74 4.53 16.19 -5.80
N LEU A 75 4.42 15.39 -6.86
CA LEU A 75 3.86 15.81 -8.15
C LEU A 75 2.35 16.12 -8.08
N PHE A 76 1.66 15.62 -7.05
CA PHE A 76 0.22 15.77 -6.86
C PHE A 76 -0.13 16.74 -5.72
N THR A 77 0.84 17.10 -4.89
CA THR A 77 0.68 18.03 -3.76
C THR A 77 1.32 19.39 -4.01
N ALA A 78 2.33 19.49 -4.90
CA ALA A 78 3.04 20.75 -5.21
C ALA A 78 2.24 21.79 -6.02
N GLY A 79 0.90 21.71 -6.01
CA GLY A 79 0.02 22.69 -6.66
C GLY A 79 -1.32 22.90 -5.96
N ALA A 80 -1.46 22.42 -4.72
CA ALA A 80 -2.65 22.61 -3.86
C ALA A 80 -2.47 23.77 -2.88
#